data_AF-A0A0B1STM1-F1
#
_entry.id   AF-A0A0B1STM1-F1
#
_cell.length_a   1.000
_cell.length_b   1.000
_cell.length_c   1.000
_cell.angle_alpha   90.00
_cell.angle_beta   90.00
_cell.angle_gamma   90.00
#
_symmetry.space_group_name_H-M   'P 1'
#
loop_
_entity.id
_entity.type
_entity.pdbx_description
1 polymer ?
#
loop_
_entity_poly.entity_id
_entity_poly.type
_entity_poly.pdbx_seq_one_letter_code
_entity_poly.pdbx_strand_id
1 'polypeptide(L)'
;DQRLTQDIEKTTQVLAVDLFAPVITAPFIILYYSYLTWKSSGWMGPFAIYIYFALVTTVNRYLLSPIVGLVNETERREGDFRQRHMEVRTNVESIAFYQSGLIENIMANQKLKILLKTKQRLVEWRFVLSIVTNIFDYFGGTLSYLIIAIPIFMTHTYDSLSGTELNGVVSMVRFETNPYYPLCLPVVDG
;
A
#
# COMPACT_ATOMS: atom_id res chain seq x y z
N ASP A 1 -18.97 16.81 19.00
CA ASP A 1 -17.66 17.50 19.09
C ASP A 1 -16.48 16.54 19.10
N GLN A 2 -16.33 15.63 20.07
CA GLN A 2 -15.17 14.72 20.12
C GLN A 2 -14.90 13.91 18.84
N ARG A 3 -15.95 13.36 18.19
CA ARG A 3 -15.78 12.64 16.92
C ARG A 3 -15.39 13.56 15.76
N LEU A 4 -15.93 14.78 15.71
CA LEU A 4 -15.60 15.76 14.68
C LEU A 4 -14.14 16.21 14.81
N THR A 5 -13.68 16.50 16.03
CA THR A 5 -12.29 16.85 16.31
C THR A 5 -11.34 15.71 15.93
N GLN A 6 -11.68 14.47 16.30
CA GLN A 6 -10.86 13.30 15.99
C GLN A 6 -10.78 13.01 14.48
N ASP A 7 -11.87 13.20 13.74
CA ASP A 7 -11.88 13.01 12.29
C ASP A 7 -11.08 14.12 11.57
N ILE A 8 -11.15 15.36 12.05
CA ILE A 8 -10.31 16.47 11.55
C ILE A 8 -8.84 16.17 11.81
N GLU A 9 -8.48 15.78 13.03
CA GLU A 9 -7.10 15.46 13.39
C GLU A 9 -6.53 14.32 12.53
N LYS A 10 -7.28 13.23 12.35
CA LYS A 10 -6.88 12.13 11.46
C LYS A 10 -6.73 12.55 10.01
N THR A 11 -7.67 13.36 9.50
CA THR A 11 -7.62 13.83 8.11
C THR A 11 -6.41 14.74 7.89
N THR A 12 -6.15 15.66 8.82
CA THR A 12 -4.98 16.54 8.78
C THR A 12 -3.68 15.75 8.88
N GLN A 13 -3.61 14.74 9.76
CA GLN A 13 -2.45 13.86 9.88
C GLN A 13 -2.14 13.15 8.57
N VAL A 14 -3.14 12.45 8.00
CA VAL A 14 -2.96 11.68 6.76
C VAL A 14 -2.60 12.59 5.59
N LEU A 15 -3.24 13.75 5.48
CA LEU A 15 -2.98 14.68 4.38
C LEU A 15 -1.60 15.34 4.50
N ALA A 16 -1.30 15.92 5.65
CA ALA A 16 -0.12 16.76 5.84
C ALA A 16 1.17 15.97 6.04
N VAL A 17 1.09 14.83 6.74
CA VAL A 17 2.27 14.03 7.07
C VAL A 17 2.43 12.88 6.10
N ASP A 18 1.40 12.04 5.97
CA ASP A 18 1.54 10.76 5.26
C ASP A 18 1.48 10.92 3.73
N LEU A 19 0.79 11.94 3.21
CA LEU A 19 0.61 12.12 1.77
C LEU A 19 1.49 13.23 1.18
N PHE A 20 1.54 14.40 1.83
CA PHE A 20 2.20 15.58 1.27
C PHE A 20 3.72 15.38 1.12
N ALA A 21 4.38 14.82 2.14
CA ALA A 21 5.83 14.64 2.13
C ALA A 21 6.31 13.65 1.04
N PRO A 22 5.70 12.46 0.88
CA PRO A 22 6.07 11.55 -0.21
C PRO A 22 5.76 12.10 -1.60
N VAL A 23 4.61 12.78 -1.77
CA VAL A 23 4.20 13.31 -3.09
C VAL A 23 5.19 14.36 -3.61
N ILE A 24 5.71 15.20 -2.72
CA ILE A 24 6.70 16.21 -3.11
C ILE A 24 8.07 15.60 -3.29
N THR A 25 8.52 14.73 -2.39
CA THR A 25 9.90 14.21 -2.40
C THR A 25 10.13 13.11 -3.44
N ALA A 26 9.13 12.26 -3.72
CA ALA A 26 9.23 11.16 -4.68
C ALA A 26 9.76 11.56 -6.06
N PRO A 27 9.26 12.60 -6.75
CA PRO A 27 9.79 12.98 -8.07
C PRO A 27 11.26 13.41 -8.02
N PHE A 28 11.69 14.11 -6.97
CA PHE A 28 13.10 14.51 -6.83
C PHE A 28 14.00 13.30 -6.61
N ILE A 29 13.57 12.36 -5.77
CA ILE A 29 14.28 11.10 -5.50
C ILE A 29 14.42 10.29 -6.78
N ILE A 30 13.31 10.07 -7.50
CA ILE A 30 13.30 9.30 -8.76
C ILE A 30 14.24 9.93 -9.79
N LEU A 31 14.17 11.25 -10.00
CA LEU A 31 15.04 11.94 -10.96
C LEU A 31 16.53 11.84 -10.58
N TYR A 32 16.86 12.04 -9.31
CA TYR A 32 18.24 11.99 -8.83
C TYR A 32 18.84 10.58 -8.96
N TYR A 33 18.11 9.55 -8.54
CA TYR A 33 18.59 8.16 -8.61
C TYR A 33 18.60 7.64 -10.05
N SER A 34 17.62 7.97 -10.88
CA SER A 34 17.64 7.61 -12.30
C SER A 34 18.87 8.20 -13.03
N TYR A 35 19.27 9.44 -12.72
CA TYR A 35 20.48 10.04 -13.27
C TYR A 35 21.75 9.32 -12.80
N LEU A 36 21.81 8.96 -11.51
CA LEU A 36 22.95 8.26 -10.92
C LEU A 36 23.09 6.84 -11.48
N THR A 37 21.98 6.11 -11.62
CA THR A 37 21.91 4.78 -12.21
C THR A 37 22.32 4.80 -13.69
N TRP A 38 21.94 5.84 -14.44
CA TRP A 38 22.41 6.04 -15.82
C TRP A 38 23.94 6.18 -15.88
N LYS A 39 24.53 6.96 -14.97
CA LYS A 39 25.99 7.16 -14.91
C LYS A 39 26.74 5.87 -14.56
N SER A 40 26.17 5.04 -13.67
CA SER A 40 26.83 3.83 -13.16
C SER A 40 26.67 2.60 -14.08
N SER A 41 25.46 2.37 -14.60
CA SER A 41 25.10 1.13 -15.33
C SER A 41 24.78 1.37 -16.81
N GLY A 42 24.89 2.61 -17.29
CA GLY A 42 24.52 3.00 -18.64
C GLY A 42 23.00 3.01 -18.86
N TRP A 43 22.58 3.05 -20.13
CA TRP A 43 21.16 3.21 -20.51
C TRP A 43 20.28 1.99 -20.17
N MET A 44 20.86 0.79 -20.09
CA MET A 44 20.12 -0.45 -19.84
C MET A 44 19.57 -0.56 -18.41
N GLY A 45 20.26 0.02 -17.43
CA GLY A 45 19.85 -0.03 -16.01
C GLY A 45 18.51 0.67 -15.76
N PRO A 46 18.41 1.99 -16.01
CA PRO A 46 17.16 2.73 -15.84
C PRO A 46 16.02 2.15 -16.69
N PHE A 47 16.30 1.71 -17.93
CA PHE A 47 15.29 1.12 -18.81
C PHE A 47 14.67 -0.15 -18.22
N ALA A 48 15.47 -1.05 -17.64
CA ALA A 48 14.98 -2.26 -16.97
C ALA A 48 14.12 -1.94 -15.75
N ILE A 49 14.52 -0.95 -14.95
CA ILE A 49 13.77 -0.49 -13.77
C ILE A 49 12.41 0.09 -14.18
N TYR A 50 12.37 0.93 -15.22
CA TYR A 50 11.11 1.52 -15.70
C TYR A 50 10.14 0.47 -16.25
N ILE A 51 10.63 -0.52 -17.00
CA ILE A 51 9.79 -1.63 -17.48
C ILE A 51 9.21 -2.41 -16.30
N TYR A 52 10.05 -2.75 -15.33
CA TYR A 52 9.63 -3.46 -14.13
C TYR A 52 8.57 -2.67 -13.36
N PHE A 53 8.82 -1.38 -13.11
CA PHE A 53 7.88 -0.49 -12.40
C PHE A 53 6.53 -0.36 -13.13
N ALA A 54 6.55 -0.24 -14.46
CA ALA A 54 5.33 -0.19 -15.27
C ALA A 54 4.51 -1.49 -15.14
N LEU A 55 5.17 -2.65 -15.13
CA LEU A 55 4.54 -3.96 -14.98
C LEU A 55 3.90 -4.10 -13.59
N VAL A 56 4.66 -3.80 -12.53
CA VAL A 56 4.20 -3.85 -11.13
C VAL A 56 3.01 -2.91 -10.92
N THR A 57 3.10 -1.67 -11.40
CA THR A 57 2.04 -0.67 -11.28
C THR A 57 0.77 -1.10 -12.01
N THR A 58 0.89 -1.70 -13.19
CA THR A 58 -0.26 -2.18 -13.97
C THR A 58 -0.99 -3.32 -13.26
N VAL A 59 -0.25 -4.30 -12.73
CA VAL A 59 -0.84 -5.43 -11.98
C VAL A 59 -1.51 -4.93 -10.70
N ASN A 60 -0.84 -4.07 -9.94
CA ASN A 60 -1.42 -3.49 -8.71
C ASN A 60 -2.68 -2.66 -9.00
N ARG A 61 -2.68 -1.86 -10.07
CA ARG A 61 -3.86 -1.08 -10.49
C ARG A 61 -5.05 -1.99 -10.83
N TYR A 62 -4.80 -3.10 -11.51
CA TYR A 62 -5.84 -4.07 -11.86
C TYR A 62 -6.46 -4.70 -10.60
N LEU A 63 -5.63 -5.07 -9.61
CA LEU A 63 -6.08 -5.63 -8.34
C LEU A 63 -6.80 -4.61 -7.43
N LEU A 64 -6.39 -3.34 -7.48
CA LEU A 64 -7.03 -2.28 -6.69
C LEU A 64 -8.44 -1.93 -7.18
N SER A 65 -8.70 -2.01 -8.49
CA SER A 65 -10.00 -1.69 -9.09
C SER A 65 -11.20 -2.39 -8.40
N PRO A 66 -11.22 -3.73 -8.23
CA PRO A 66 -12.32 -4.42 -7.54
C PRO A 66 -12.36 -4.12 -6.03
N ILE A 67 -11.21 -3.85 -5.40
CA ILE A 67 -11.13 -3.55 -3.96
C ILE A 67 -11.88 -2.25 -3.65
N VAL A 68 -11.68 -1.20 -4.46
CA VAL A 68 -12.35 0.09 -4.24
C VAL A 68 -13.87 -0.06 -4.31
N GLY A 69 -14.38 -0.84 -5.27
CA GLY A 69 -15.81 -1.15 -5.36
C GLY A 69 -16.34 -1.89 -4.13
N LEU A 70 -15.60 -2.88 -3.63
CA LEU A 70 -15.95 -3.64 -2.43
C LEU A 70 -15.88 -2.79 -1.16
N VAL A 71 -14.95 -1.84 -1.05
CA VAL A 71 -14.87 -0.89 0.07
C VAL A 71 -16.14 -0.04 0.11
N ASN A 72 -16.53 0.54 -1.02
CA ASN A 72 -17.73 1.36 -1.10
C ASN A 72 -19.00 0.56 -0.75
N GLU A 73 -19.12 -0.68 -1.27
CA GLU A 73 -20.24 -1.55 -0.90
C GLU A 73 -20.24 -1.85 0.61
N THR A 74 -19.07 -2.13 1.18
CA THR A 74 -18.91 -2.39 2.61
C THR A 74 -19.36 -1.21 3.47
N GLU A 75 -18.93 0.01 3.12
CA GLU A 75 -19.34 1.23 3.82
C GLU A 75 -20.84 1.46 3.74
N ARG A 76 -21.44 1.22 2.57
CA ARG A 76 -22.89 1.29 2.40
C ARG A 76 -23.64 0.28 3.28
N ARG A 77 -23.21 -0.99 3.32
CA ARG A 77 -23.81 -2.03 4.16
C ARG A 77 -23.64 -1.73 5.65
N GLU A 78 -22.51 -1.14 6.03
CA GLU A 78 -22.26 -0.70 7.40
C GLU A 78 -23.20 0.45 7.79
N GLY A 79 -23.44 1.37 6.85
CA GLY A 79 -24.46 2.41 6.96
C GLY A 79 -25.87 1.84 7.21
N ASP A 80 -26.32 0.89 6.38
CA ASP A 80 -27.63 0.23 6.52
C ASP A 80 -27.79 -0.43 7.91
N PHE A 81 -26.75 -1.13 8.39
CA PHE A 81 -26.77 -1.77 9.70
C PHE A 81 -26.85 -0.75 10.84
N ARG A 82 -26.06 0.33 10.77
CA ARG A 82 -26.09 1.41 11.76
C ARG A 82 -27.43 2.12 11.78
N GLN A 83 -28.01 2.40 10.62
CA GLN A 83 -29.33 2.99 10.51
C GLN A 83 -30.38 2.10 11.18
N ARG A 84 -30.37 0.79 10.89
CA ARG A 84 -31.32 -0.13 11.52
C ARG A 84 -31.17 -0.17 13.04
N HIS A 85 -29.94 -0.13 13.55
CA HIS A 85 -29.70 -0.08 14.99
C HIS A 85 -30.25 1.21 15.64
N MET A 86 -30.13 2.34 14.94
CA MET A 86 -30.73 3.60 15.38
C MET A 86 -32.26 3.54 15.39
N GLU A 87 -32.89 2.95 14.37
CA GLU A 87 -34.35 2.78 14.34
C GLU A 87 -34.87 1.95 15.52
N VAL A 88 -34.18 0.85 15.88
CA VAL A 88 -34.53 0.04 17.05
C VAL A 88 -34.40 0.85 18.35
N ARG A 89 -33.33 1.64 18.49
CA ARG A 89 -33.14 2.50 19.68
C ARG A 89 -34.24 3.54 19.81
N THR A 90 -34.63 4.19 18.72
CA THR A 90 -35.64 5.26 18.74
C THR A 90 -37.06 4.72 18.98
N ASN A 91 -37.36 3.49 18.53
CA ASN A 91 -38.70 2.90 18.62
C ASN A 91 -38.82 1.79 19.69
N VAL A 92 -37.96 1.80 20.71
CA VAL A 92 -37.89 0.73 21.71
C VAL A 92 -39.20 0.55 22.49
N GLU A 93 -39.92 1.64 22.77
CA GLU A 93 -41.20 1.61 23.49
C GLU A 93 -42.28 0.86 22.72
N SER A 94 -42.41 1.14 21.42
CA SER A 94 -43.33 0.43 20.52
C SER A 94 -42.96 -1.04 20.39
N ILE A 95 -41.68 -1.36 20.26
CA ILE A 95 -41.20 -2.76 20.16
C ILE A 95 -41.50 -3.53 21.45
N ALA A 96 -41.33 -2.90 22.62
CA ALA A 96 -41.65 -3.49 23.91
C ALA A 96 -43.16 -3.69 24.08
N PHE A 97 -43.98 -2.72 23.65
CA PHE A 97 -45.44 -2.80 23.70
C PHE A 97 -45.99 -3.95 22.85
N TYR A 98 -45.46 -4.15 21.64
CA TYR A 98 -45.83 -5.26 20.75
C TYR A 98 -45.05 -6.56 20.99
N GLN A 99 -44.19 -6.62 22.01
CA GLN A 99 -43.30 -7.77 22.30
C GLN A 99 -42.53 -8.31 21.08
N SER A 100 -42.20 -7.43 20.13
CA SER A 100 -41.67 -7.80 18.81
C SER A 100 -40.14 -7.88 18.75
N GLY A 101 -39.47 -7.89 19.91
CA GLY A 101 -38.00 -7.82 20.00
C GLY A 101 -37.26 -8.99 19.31
N LEU A 102 -37.84 -10.19 19.29
CA LEU A 102 -37.27 -11.34 18.59
C LEU A 102 -37.23 -11.12 17.06
N ILE A 103 -38.30 -10.56 16.49
CA ILE A 103 -38.39 -10.29 15.05
C ILE A 103 -37.35 -9.23 14.67
N GLU A 104 -37.26 -8.17 15.48
CA GLU A 104 -36.24 -7.12 15.31
C GLU A 104 -34.81 -7.64 15.38
N ASN A 105 -34.54 -8.56 16.32
CA ASN A 105 -33.23 -9.19 16.43
C ASN A 105 -32.89 -10.02 15.19
N ILE A 106 -33.83 -10.81 14.67
CA ILE A 106 -33.64 -11.60 13.45
C ILE A 106 -33.33 -10.69 12.26
N MET A 107 -34.09 -9.60 12.08
CA MET A 107 -33.87 -8.63 11.01
C MET A 107 -32.50 -7.95 11.11
N ALA A 108 -32.09 -7.54 12.31
CA ALA A 108 -30.77 -6.94 12.55
C ALA A 108 -29.63 -7.93 12.26
N ASN A 109 -29.79 -9.19 12.69
CA ASN A 109 -28.80 -10.24 12.45
C ASN A 109 -28.65 -10.59 10.97
N GLN A 110 -29.73 -10.54 10.19
CA GLN A 110 -29.66 -10.69 8.72
C GLN A 110 -28.79 -9.62 8.08
N LYS A 111 -28.97 -8.35 8.46
CA LYS A 111 -28.14 -7.23 7.97
C LYS A 111 -26.68 -7.38 8.39
N LEU A 112 -26.43 -7.79 9.63
CA LEU A 112 -25.09 -8.05 10.14
C LEU A 112 -24.38 -9.16 9.35
N LYS A 113 -25.07 -10.29 9.07
CA LYS A 113 -24.50 -11.39 8.28
C LYS A 113 -24.10 -10.94 6.87
N ILE A 114 -24.92 -10.11 6.22
CA ILE A 114 -24.60 -9.55 4.89
C ILE A 114 -23.35 -8.66 4.99
N LEU A 115 -23.29 -7.77 5.97
CA LEU A 115 -22.13 -6.91 6.20
C LEU A 115 -20.85 -7.72 6.44
N LEU A 116 -20.89 -8.74 7.30
CA LEU A 116 -19.74 -9.59 7.59
C LEU A 116 -19.26 -10.34 6.35
N LYS A 117 -20.18 -10.85 5.51
CA LYS A 117 -19.82 -11.51 4.26
C LYS A 117 -19.12 -10.55 3.28
N THR A 118 -19.60 -9.32 3.16
CA THR A 118 -18.96 -8.30 2.31
C THR A 118 -17.59 -7.89 2.86
N LYS A 119 -17.47 -7.68 4.18
CA LYS A 119 -16.19 -7.40 4.86
C LYS A 119 -15.18 -8.54 4.65
N GLN A 120 -15.62 -9.79 4.78
CA GLN A 120 -14.75 -10.95 4.58
C GLN A 120 -14.20 -10.99 3.15
N ARG A 121 -15.07 -10.80 2.15
CA ARG A 121 -14.65 -10.71 0.74
C ARG A 121 -13.64 -9.57 0.53
N LEU A 122 -13.87 -8.41 1.14
CA LEU A 122 -12.93 -7.29 1.07
C LEU A 122 -11.55 -7.67 1.65
N VAL A 123 -11.52 -8.37 2.79
CA VAL A 123 -10.27 -8.84 3.41
C VAL A 123 -9.55 -9.85 2.53
N GLU A 124 -10.26 -10.78 1.90
CA GLU A 124 -9.67 -11.76 0.97
C GLU A 124 -8.97 -11.05 -0.21
N TRP A 125 -9.61 -10.05 -0.82
CA TRP A 125 -9.00 -9.29 -1.90
C TRP A 125 -7.79 -8.45 -1.43
N ARG A 126 -7.87 -7.84 -0.24
CA ARG A 126 -6.74 -7.12 0.36
C ARG A 126 -5.57 -8.04 0.66
N PHE A 127 -5.85 -9.28 1.08
CA PHE A 127 -4.83 -10.29 1.33
C PHE A 127 -4.12 -10.69 0.03
N VAL A 128 -4.86 -10.91 -1.06
CA VAL A 128 -4.27 -11.18 -2.39
C VAL A 128 -3.40 -10.02 -2.85
N LEU A 129 -3.88 -8.77 -2.75
CA LEU A 129 -3.09 -7.59 -3.08
C LEU A 129 -1.80 -7.53 -2.24
N SER A 130 -1.89 -7.83 -0.94
CA SER A 130 -0.74 -7.86 -0.04
C SER A 130 0.27 -8.94 -0.43
N ILE A 131 -0.16 -10.15 -0.80
CA ILE A 131 0.75 -11.19 -1.28
C ILE A 131 1.46 -10.74 -2.56
N VAL A 132 0.71 -10.22 -3.53
CA VAL A 132 1.25 -9.82 -4.83
C VAL A 132 2.27 -8.69 -4.67
N THR A 133 1.95 -7.67 -3.87
CA THR A 133 2.89 -6.58 -3.55
C THR A 133 4.15 -7.09 -2.87
N ASN A 134 4.03 -7.93 -1.84
CA ASN A 134 5.18 -8.52 -1.16
C ASN A 134 6.07 -9.32 -2.14
N ILE A 135 5.48 -10.15 -3.01
CA ILE A 135 6.24 -10.92 -4.02
C ILE A 135 7.02 -9.97 -4.92
N PHE A 136 6.39 -8.90 -5.41
CA PHE A 136 7.07 -7.91 -6.23
C PHE A 136 8.21 -7.24 -5.44
N ASP A 137 8.02 -6.82 -4.20
CA ASP A 137 9.07 -6.19 -3.41
C ASP A 137 10.30 -7.09 -3.19
N TYR A 138 10.08 -8.40 -2.99
CA TYR A 138 11.16 -9.39 -2.92
C TYR A 138 11.85 -9.57 -4.28
N PHE A 139 11.08 -9.66 -5.37
CA PHE A 139 11.63 -9.75 -6.73
C PHE A 139 12.40 -8.49 -7.14
N GLY A 140 11.94 -7.29 -6.79
CA GLY A 140 12.61 -6.03 -7.08
C GLY A 140 13.96 -5.93 -6.35
N GLY A 141 14.02 -6.43 -5.11
CA GLY A 141 15.27 -6.60 -4.39
C GLY A 141 16.26 -7.50 -5.13
N THR A 142 15.81 -8.68 -5.56
CA THR A 142 16.64 -9.61 -6.32
C THR A 142 17.06 -9.04 -7.69
N LEU A 143 16.15 -8.34 -8.38
CA LEU A 143 16.41 -7.70 -9.66
C LEU A 143 17.48 -6.60 -9.53
N SER A 144 17.49 -5.87 -8.42
CA SER A 144 18.52 -4.86 -8.13
C SER A 144 19.93 -5.45 -8.13
N TYR A 145 20.10 -6.62 -7.51
CA TYR A 145 21.38 -7.33 -7.50
C TYR A 145 21.78 -7.80 -8.91
N LEU A 146 20.82 -8.26 -9.73
CA LEU A 146 21.10 -8.68 -11.10
C LEU A 146 21.50 -7.49 -12.00
N ILE A 147 20.86 -6.33 -11.85
CA ILE A 147 21.18 -5.11 -12.61
C ILE A 147 22.61 -4.64 -12.32
N ILE A 148 23.10 -4.86 -11.09
CA ILE A 148 24.47 -4.50 -10.69
C ILE A 148 25.47 -5.58 -11.11
N ALA A 149 25.08 -6.86 -11.11
CA ALA A 149 25.94 -7.95 -11.55
C ALA A 149 26.33 -7.85 -13.04
N ILE A 150 25.39 -7.44 -13.92
CA ILE A 150 25.65 -7.33 -15.37
C ILE A 150 26.83 -6.41 -15.72
N PRO A 151 26.88 -5.14 -15.27
CA PRO A 151 28.03 -4.25 -15.53
C PRO A 151 29.32 -4.70 -14.84
N ILE A 152 29.25 -5.38 -13.68
CA ILE A 152 30.46 -5.93 -13.03
C ILE A 152 31.11 -7.00 -13.92
N PHE A 153 30.31 -7.94 -14.46
CA PHE A 153 30.81 -9.03 -15.29
C PHE A 153 31.11 -8.64 -16.74
N MET A 154 30.37 -7.72 -17.35
CA MET A 154 30.57 -7.31 -18.76
C MET A 154 31.71 -6.31 -18.95
N THR A 155 31.98 -5.44 -17.98
CA THR A 155 32.95 -4.34 -18.19
C THR A 155 34.37 -4.70 -17.72
N HIS A 156 34.57 -5.74 -16.90
CA HIS A 156 35.87 -6.11 -16.29
C HIS A 156 36.65 -4.91 -15.67
N THR A 157 36.01 -3.75 -15.46
CA THR A 157 36.65 -2.50 -15.05
C THR A 157 36.51 -2.23 -13.55
N TYR A 158 35.81 -3.11 -12.83
CA TYR A 158 35.57 -3.00 -11.38
C TYR A 158 36.54 -3.84 -10.53
N ASP A 159 37.66 -4.32 -11.09
CA ASP A 159 38.76 -4.90 -10.30
C ASP A 159 39.52 -3.84 -9.46
N SER A 160 39.13 -2.56 -9.58
CA SER A 160 39.80 -1.40 -8.97
C SER A 160 38.95 -0.59 -7.98
N LEU A 161 37.66 -0.90 -7.78
CA LEU A 161 36.83 -0.17 -6.81
C LEU A 161 36.70 -0.93 -5.49
N SER A 162 36.98 -0.23 -4.39
CA SER A 162 36.93 -0.81 -3.04
C SER A 162 35.49 -1.16 -2.65
N GLY A 163 35.31 -2.20 -1.82
CA GLY A 163 33.99 -2.74 -1.44
C GLY A 163 32.98 -1.71 -0.88
N THR A 164 33.45 -0.54 -0.43
CA THR A 164 32.62 0.56 0.07
C THR A 164 31.82 1.24 -1.06
N GLU A 165 32.40 1.44 -2.24
CA GLU A 165 31.72 2.09 -3.37
C GLU A 165 30.67 1.18 -4.01
N LEU A 166 30.95 -0.13 -4.02
CA LEU A 166 30.02 -1.16 -4.49
C LEU A 166 28.76 -1.25 -3.61
N ASN A 167 28.94 -1.19 -2.28
CA ASN A 167 27.83 -1.15 -1.33
C ASN A 167 26.97 0.10 -1.49
N GLY A 168 27.58 1.23 -1.87
CA GLY A 168 26.87 2.47 -2.21
C GLY A 168 25.93 2.28 -3.41
N VAL A 169 26.44 1.73 -4.52
CA VAL A 169 25.64 1.48 -5.73
C VAL A 169 24.52 0.46 -5.48
N VAL A 170 24.79 -0.60 -4.70
CA VAL A 170 23.78 -1.58 -4.29
C VAL A 170 22.64 -0.96 -3.51
N SER A 171 22.96 -0.10 -2.55
CA SER A 171 21.95 0.62 -1.77
C SER A 171 21.10 1.51 -2.67
N MET A 172 21.70 2.21 -3.64
CA MET A 172 21.00 3.12 -4.55
C MET A 172 19.96 2.40 -5.43
N VAL A 173 20.34 1.30 -6.08
CA VAL A 173 19.41 0.54 -6.94
C VAL A 173 18.31 -0.14 -6.11
N ARG A 174 18.64 -0.57 -4.88
CA ARG A 174 17.66 -1.11 -3.92
C ARG A 174 16.59 -0.08 -3.54
N PHE A 175 16.96 1.18 -3.36
CA PHE A 175 16.01 2.27 -3.05
C PHE A 175 15.11 2.60 -4.24
N GLU A 176 15.60 2.54 -5.47
CA GLU A 176 14.81 2.85 -6.67
C GLU A 176 13.79 1.75 -7.00
N THR A 177 14.08 0.48 -6.68
CA THR A 177 13.18 -0.67 -6.94
C THR A 177 12.16 -0.95 -5.84
N ASN A 178 12.36 -0.43 -4.63
CA ASN A 178 11.44 -0.65 -3.52
C ASN A 178 11.13 0.65 -2.76
N PRO A 179 10.06 1.37 -3.15
CA PRO A 179 9.67 2.63 -2.51
C PRO A 179 9.06 2.46 -1.11
N TYR A 180 8.79 1.23 -0.63
CA TYR A 180 8.18 0.99 0.68
C TYR A 180 9.18 0.83 1.84
N TYR A 181 10.49 0.96 1.59
CA TYR A 181 11.52 0.97 2.63
C TYR A 181 12.28 2.31 2.69
N PRO A 182 11.65 3.43 3.08
CA PRO A 182 12.42 4.53 3.66
C PRO A 182 12.78 4.11 5.11
N LEU A 183 14.04 4.31 5.54
CA LEU A 183 14.56 4.06 6.91
C LEU A 183 15.02 2.64 7.30
N CYS A 184 15.89 2.02 6.49
CA CYS A 184 16.99 1.24 7.07
C CYS A 184 18.30 1.64 6.36
N LEU A 185 18.77 2.86 6.65
CA LEU A 185 20.19 3.14 6.55
C LEU A 185 20.89 2.25 7.59
N PRO A 186 21.90 1.45 7.22
CA PRO A 186 22.84 1.03 8.24
C PRO A 186 23.59 2.29 8.65
N VAL A 187 23.25 2.84 9.82
CA VAL A 187 24.23 3.55 10.64
C VAL A 187 25.33 2.52 10.90
N VAL A 188 26.33 2.48 10.04
CA VAL A 188 27.63 1.94 10.39
C VAL A 188 28.41 3.13 10.92
N ASP A 189 28.19 3.40 12.20
CA ASP A 189 29.22 4.05 13.01
C ASP A 189 30.40 3.08 13.09
N GLY A 190 31.59 3.56 12.70
CA GLY A 190 32.85 2.83 12.70
C GLY A 190 33.88 3.50 11.81
#